data_AF-Q8CB84-F1
#
_entry.id   AF-Q8CB84-F1
#
_cell.length_a   1.000
_cell.length_b   1.000
_cell.length_c   1.000
_cell.angle_alpha   90.00
_cell.angle_beta   90.00
_cell.angle_gamma   90.00
#
_symmetry.space_group_name_H-M   'P 1'
#
loop_
_entity.id
_entity.type
_entity.pdbx_description
1 polymer ?
#
loop_
_entity_poly.entity_id
_entity_poly.type
_entity_poly.pdbx_seq_one_letter_code
_entity_poly.pdbx_strand_id
1 'polypeptide(L)'
;MGPGQAGGALLLRLLMLVQGILNCLAYNVGLPGAKIFSGPSSEQFGYSVQQLTNPQGNWLLVGSPWSGFPENRMGDVYKCPVDLPTATCEKLNLQNSASISNVTEIKTNMSLGLTLTRNPGTGGFLTCGPLWAHQCGNQYYATGICSDVSPDFQFLTSFSPAVQACPSLVDVVVVCDESNSIYPWEAVKNFLVKFVTGLDIGPKKTQVALIQYANEPRIIFNLNDFETKEDMVQATSETRQHGGDLTNTFRAIEFARDYAYSQTSGGRPGATKVMVVVTDGESHDGSKLKTVIQQCNDDEILRFGIAVLGYLNRNALDTKNLI
;
A
#
# COMPACT_ATOMS: atom_id res chain seq x y z
N MET A 1 90.53 -15.98 -49.20
CA MET A 1 89.30 -16.79 -49.16
C MET A 1 88.85 -16.88 -47.71
N GLY A 2 87.69 -16.49 -47.24
CA GLY A 2 86.53 -15.71 -47.68
C GLY A 2 85.81 -15.27 -46.39
N PRO A 3 84.86 -14.33 -46.45
CA PRO A 3 84.37 -13.56 -45.30
C PRO A 3 83.12 -14.17 -44.65
N GLY A 4 82.80 -13.77 -43.41
CA GLY A 4 81.56 -14.15 -42.72
C GLY A 4 81.15 -13.12 -41.68
N GLN A 5 80.25 -12.23 -42.09
CA GLN A 5 79.70 -11.09 -41.34
C GLN A 5 78.93 -11.52 -40.08
N ALA A 6 79.29 -10.97 -38.92
CA ALA A 6 78.46 -10.97 -37.70
C ALA A 6 77.53 -9.73 -37.72
N GLY A 7 76.49 -9.76 -38.55
CA GLY A 7 75.54 -8.66 -38.77
C GLY A 7 74.17 -8.81 -38.10
N GLY A 8 74.00 -9.71 -37.11
CA GLY A 8 72.67 -10.11 -36.62
C GLY A 8 72.20 -9.53 -35.28
N ALA A 9 73.09 -9.03 -34.42
CA ALA A 9 72.74 -8.78 -33.02
C ALA A 9 72.25 -7.35 -32.70
N LEU A 10 72.52 -6.37 -33.57
CA LEU A 10 72.19 -4.96 -33.27
C LEU A 10 70.75 -4.56 -33.67
N LEU A 11 70.19 -5.16 -34.74
CA LEU A 11 68.81 -4.86 -35.15
C LEU A 11 67.75 -5.45 -34.20
N LEU A 12 68.02 -6.61 -33.58
CA LEU A 12 67.05 -7.26 -32.69
C LEU A 12 66.85 -6.51 -31.36
N ARG A 13 67.89 -5.81 -30.87
CA ARG A 13 67.79 -4.97 -29.66
C ARG A 13 67.05 -3.65 -29.90
N LEU A 14 67.08 -3.12 -31.12
CA LEU A 14 66.33 -1.90 -31.46
C LEU A 14 64.83 -2.20 -31.64
N LEU A 15 64.47 -3.36 -32.18
CA LEU A 15 63.06 -3.79 -32.29
C LEU A 15 62.40 -4.09 -30.93
N MET A 16 63.15 -4.62 -29.96
CA MET A 16 62.66 -4.86 -28.59
C MET A 16 62.39 -3.56 -27.79
N LEU A 17 63.08 -2.45 -28.12
CA LEU A 17 62.83 -1.13 -27.52
C LEU A 17 61.57 -0.45 -28.09
N VAL A 18 61.16 -0.82 -29.31
CA VAL A 18 59.95 -0.27 -29.96
C VAL A 18 58.68 -1.03 -29.51
N GLN A 19 58.78 -2.31 -29.17
CA GLN A 19 57.64 -3.08 -28.65
C GLN A 19 57.35 -2.85 -27.16
N GLY A 20 58.30 -2.27 -26.40
CA GLY A 20 58.15 -2.02 -24.96
C GLY A 20 57.44 -0.71 -24.58
N ILE A 21 57.16 0.18 -25.54
CA ILE A 21 56.61 1.53 -25.26
C ILE A 21 55.15 1.69 -25.76
N LEU A 22 54.59 0.69 -26.44
CA LEU A 22 53.30 0.85 -27.15
C LEU A 22 52.06 0.28 -26.44
N ASN A 23 52.03 0.24 -25.11
CA ASN A 23 50.82 -0.08 -24.35
C ASN A 23 50.43 1.05 -23.37
N CYS A 24 50.69 2.31 -23.72
CA CYS A 24 50.05 3.43 -23.06
C CYS A 24 48.57 3.45 -23.47
N LEU A 25 47.70 2.90 -22.62
CA LEU A 25 46.27 3.17 -22.67
C LEU A 25 46.09 4.68 -22.44
N ALA A 26 45.77 5.42 -23.50
CA ALA A 26 45.41 6.81 -23.36
C ALA A 26 44.11 6.89 -22.54
N TYR A 27 44.19 7.37 -21.30
CA TYR A 27 43.03 7.70 -20.49
C TYR A 27 42.82 9.22 -20.54
N ASN A 28 41.62 9.65 -20.91
CA ASN A 28 41.23 11.06 -21.01
C ASN A 28 40.58 11.59 -19.72
N VAL A 29 40.74 10.87 -18.60
CA VAL A 29 40.30 11.30 -17.27
C VAL A 29 41.50 11.90 -16.53
N GLY A 30 41.57 13.22 -16.51
CA GLY A 30 42.61 13.95 -15.78
C GLY A 30 42.36 13.88 -14.28
N LEU A 31 43.34 13.37 -13.52
CA LEU A 31 43.35 13.44 -12.05
C LEU A 31 43.77 14.83 -11.53
N PRO A 32 44.76 15.52 -12.12
CA PRO A 32 45.13 16.87 -11.68
C PRO A 32 43.99 17.86 -11.89
N GLY A 33 43.61 18.60 -10.85
CA GLY A 33 42.51 19.57 -10.90
C GLY A 33 41.11 18.98 -10.69
N ALA A 34 41.00 17.71 -10.27
CA ALA A 34 39.72 17.11 -9.92
C ALA A 34 39.03 17.91 -8.80
N LYS A 35 37.75 18.26 -9.01
CA LYS A 35 36.92 18.96 -8.02
C LYS A 35 36.19 17.94 -7.15
N ILE A 36 36.38 18.04 -5.83
CA ILE A 36 35.78 17.12 -4.86
C ILE A 36 34.63 17.83 -4.15
N PHE A 37 33.42 17.29 -4.31
CA PHE A 37 32.26 17.70 -3.53
C PHE A 37 32.10 16.74 -2.35
N SER A 38 32.03 17.30 -1.14
CA SER A 38 31.93 16.53 0.10
C SER A 38 30.64 16.90 0.83
N GLY A 39 30.06 15.92 1.52
CA GLY A 39 28.87 16.10 2.36
C GLY A 39 28.84 15.08 3.51
N PRO A 40 27.75 15.05 4.29
CA PRO A 40 27.66 14.21 5.48
C PRO A 40 27.70 12.71 5.13
N SER A 41 28.68 11.99 5.65
CA SER A 41 28.80 10.53 5.43
C SER A 41 27.69 9.75 6.13
N SER A 42 27.21 10.21 7.29
CA SER A 42 26.08 9.64 8.02
C SER A 42 24.76 9.69 7.23
N GLU A 43 24.64 10.65 6.32
CA GLU A 43 23.47 10.80 5.44
C GLU A 43 23.64 10.06 4.10
N GLN A 44 24.76 9.36 3.89
CA GLN A 44 25.14 8.74 2.62
C GLN A 44 25.18 9.74 1.45
N PHE A 45 25.72 10.93 1.69
CA PHE A 45 25.98 11.87 0.60
C PHE A 45 26.85 11.22 -0.48
N GLY A 46 26.40 11.30 -1.74
CA GLY A 46 27.10 10.67 -2.86
C GLY A 46 26.56 9.31 -3.26
N TYR A 47 25.48 8.83 -2.63
CA TYR A 47 24.88 7.52 -2.93
C TYR A 47 24.46 7.42 -4.41
N SER A 48 23.82 8.47 -4.92
CA SER A 48 23.48 8.60 -6.33
C SER A 48 23.98 9.95 -6.83
N VAL A 49 24.41 10.02 -8.09
CA VAL A 49 24.95 11.23 -8.70
C VAL A 49 24.42 11.39 -10.12
N GLN A 50 24.05 12.62 -10.49
CA GLN A 50 23.53 12.92 -11.82
C GLN A 50 23.96 14.31 -12.25
N GLN A 51 24.52 14.45 -13.45
CA GLN A 51 24.81 15.77 -14.01
C GLN A 51 23.53 16.40 -14.57
N LEU A 52 23.37 17.71 -14.42
CA LEU A 52 22.31 18.53 -14.99
C LEU A 52 22.91 19.85 -15.50
N THR A 53 22.48 20.30 -16.67
CA THR A 53 22.89 21.60 -17.22
C THR A 53 21.64 22.43 -17.49
N ASN A 54 21.65 23.67 -17.03
CA ASN A 54 20.58 24.64 -17.25
C ASN A 54 21.19 26.00 -17.65
N PRO A 55 20.40 27.03 -17.99
CA PRO A 55 20.94 28.35 -18.32
C PRO A 55 21.75 29.03 -17.20
N GLN A 56 21.61 28.57 -15.95
CA GLN A 56 22.34 29.09 -14.79
C GLN A 56 23.72 28.43 -14.59
N GLY A 57 23.98 27.29 -15.26
CA GLY A 57 25.28 26.62 -15.23
C GLY A 57 25.20 25.09 -15.28
N ASN A 58 26.35 24.48 -15.00
CA ASN A 58 26.50 23.03 -14.86
C ASN A 58 26.43 22.62 -13.40
N TRP A 59 25.65 21.58 -13.14
CA TRP A 59 25.34 21.11 -11.81
C TRP A 59 25.60 19.61 -11.68
N LEU A 60 26.10 19.22 -10.53
CA LEU A 60 26.08 17.84 -10.07
C LEU A 60 25.00 17.70 -9.01
N LEU A 61 23.97 16.92 -9.32
CA LEU A 61 22.96 16.49 -8.36
C LEU A 61 23.53 15.32 -7.56
N VAL A 62 23.36 15.37 -6.25
CA VAL A 62 23.89 14.34 -5.34
C VAL A 62 22.80 13.88 -4.39
N GLY A 63 22.45 12.59 -4.47
CA GLY A 63 21.51 11.97 -3.56
C GLY A 63 22.11 11.74 -2.18
N SER A 64 21.29 11.93 -1.15
CA SER A 64 21.62 11.74 0.27
C SER A 64 20.45 11.00 0.95
N PRO A 65 20.27 9.70 0.68
CA PRO A 65 19.08 8.94 1.08
C PRO A 65 18.91 8.75 2.60
N TRP A 66 19.94 9.06 3.40
CA TRP A 66 19.85 9.08 4.86
C TRP A 66 19.86 10.49 5.45
N SER A 67 19.58 11.51 4.66
CA SER A 67 19.26 12.85 5.18
C SER A 67 18.17 12.73 6.26
N GLY A 68 18.46 13.30 7.44
CA GLY A 68 17.66 13.14 8.66
C GLY A 68 18.15 12.04 9.61
N PHE A 69 19.25 11.35 9.34
CA PHE A 69 19.87 10.43 10.32
C PHE A 69 20.15 11.13 11.68
N PRO A 70 19.97 10.46 12.84
CA PRO A 70 19.57 9.06 13.02
C PRO A 70 18.07 8.81 12.98
N GLU A 71 17.27 9.84 13.24
CA GLU A 71 15.81 9.75 13.38
C GLU A 71 15.13 10.45 12.20
N ASN A 72 14.35 9.70 11.43
CA ASN A 72 13.61 10.19 10.25
C ASN A 72 14.47 10.38 8.99
N ARG A 73 15.02 9.27 8.47
CA ARG A 73 15.84 9.20 7.23
C ARG A 73 14.99 9.40 5.97
N MET A 74 14.34 10.54 5.85
CA MET A 74 13.49 10.87 4.70
C MET A 74 14.28 10.95 3.41
N GLY A 75 15.58 11.27 3.48
CA GLY A 75 16.43 11.44 2.31
C GLY A 75 16.23 12.79 1.63
N ASP A 76 17.19 13.19 0.82
CA ASP A 76 17.15 14.44 0.06
C ASP A 76 18.14 14.42 -1.12
N VAL A 77 18.16 15.50 -1.90
CA VAL A 77 19.06 15.74 -3.02
C VAL A 77 19.77 17.08 -2.81
N TYR A 78 21.06 17.12 -3.13
CA TYR A 78 21.87 18.33 -3.15
C TYR A 78 22.13 18.77 -4.59
N LYS A 79 22.19 20.08 -4.84
CA LYS A 79 22.76 20.65 -6.05
C LYS A 79 24.17 21.18 -5.77
N CYS A 80 25.12 20.82 -6.60
CA CYS A 80 26.52 21.21 -6.48
C CYS A 80 26.96 21.94 -7.75
N PRO A 81 27.30 23.24 -7.70
CA PRO A 81 27.71 23.99 -8.88
C PRO A 81 29.09 23.52 -9.35
N VAL A 82 29.19 23.12 -10.61
CA VAL A 82 30.45 22.63 -11.21
C VAL A 82 31.36 23.80 -11.56
N ASP A 83 30.78 24.87 -12.13
CA ASP A 83 31.54 25.99 -12.71
C ASP A 83 32.13 26.96 -11.67
N LEU A 84 31.66 26.90 -10.41
CA LEU A 84 32.19 27.76 -9.34
C LEU A 84 33.54 27.25 -8.81
N PRO A 85 34.42 28.12 -8.26
CA PRO A 85 35.65 27.67 -7.62
C PRO A 85 35.39 26.88 -6.34
N THR A 86 34.30 27.21 -5.64
CA THR A 86 33.91 26.53 -4.39
C THR A 86 33.23 25.19 -4.70
N ALA A 87 33.48 24.19 -3.86
CA ALA A 87 32.86 22.87 -3.94
C ALA A 87 31.70 22.70 -2.93
N THR A 88 30.98 23.79 -2.67
CA THR A 88 29.86 23.82 -1.71
C THR A 88 28.57 23.37 -2.38
N CYS A 89 27.91 22.38 -1.81
CA CYS A 89 26.61 21.89 -2.27
C CYS A 89 25.47 22.43 -1.40
N GLU A 90 24.33 22.70 -2.04
CA GLU A 90 23.11 23.18 -1.38
C GLU A 90 22.06 22.07 -1.34
N LYS A 91 21.48 21.84 -0.15
CA LYS A 91 20.40 20.86 0.06
C LYS A 91 19.08 21.41 -0.50
N LEU A 92 18.37 20.62 -1.31
CA LEU A 92 17.14 21.07 -1.99
C LEU A 92 15.87 20.96 -1.13
N ASN A 93 15.90 20.19 -0.03
CA ASN A 93 14.78 20.00 0.89
C ASN A 93 13.51 19.45 0.23
N LEU A 94 13.68 18.57 -0.77
CA LEU A 94 12.58 18.05 -1.59
C LEU A 94 11.59 17.17 -0.80
N GLN A 95 12.04 16.56 0.30
CA GLN A 95 11.22 15.75 1.21
C GLN A 95 10.05 16.53 1.82
N ASN A 96 10.16 17.86 1.92
CA ASN A 96 9.10 18.71 2.46
C ASN A 96 7.94 18.90 1.47
N SER A 97 8.23 18.80 0.17
CA SER A 97 7.24 18.99 -0.90
C SER A 97 6.71 17.68 -1.47
N ALA A 98 7.48 16.59 -1.40
CA ALA A 98 7.08 15.28 -1.91
C ALA A 98 5.85 14.74 -1.17
N SER A 99 4.72 14.59 -1.85
CA SER A 99 3.45 14.15 -1.25
C SER A 99 2.50 13.55 -2.27
N ILE A 100 1.73 12.53 -1.88
CA ILE A 100 0.62 11.97 -2.66
C ILE A 100 -0.70 12.30 -1.96
N SER A 101 -1.69 12.81 -2.71
CA SER A 101 -3.02 13.13 -2.20
C SER A 101 -3.88 11.87 -1.99
N ASN A 102 -4.93 11.99 -1.17
CA ASN A 102 -5.93 10.94 -0.91
C ASN A 102 -5.39 9.65 -0.27
N VAL A 103 -4.23 9.71 0.41
CA VAL A 103 -3.67 8.59 1.17
C VAL A 103 -3.11 9.08 2.51
N THR A 104 -3.00 8.17 3.47
CA THR A 104 -2.26 8.43 4.72
C THR A 104 -0.78 8.10 4.49
N GLU A 105 0.05 9.13 4.36
CA GLU A 105 1.47 8.97 4.00
C GLU A 105 2.35 8.58 5.20
N ILE A 106 3.31 7.68 4.96
CA ILE A 106 4.40 7.32 5.86
C ILE A 106 5.72 7.65 5.17
N LYS A 107 6.29 8.79 5.54
CA LYS A 107 7.53 9.32 4.95
C LYS A 107 8.79 8.95 5.72
N THR A 108 8.63 8.45 6.95
CA THR A 108 9.75 8.04 7.80
C THR A 108 10.57 6.97 7.11
N ASN A 109 11.88 7.21 6.99
CA ASN A 109 12.81 6.31 6.29
C ASN A 109 12.50 6.09 4.80
N MET A 110 11.82 7.02 4.12
CA MET A 110 11.48 6.86 2.70
C MET A 110 12.70 6.86 1.76
N SER A 111 13.82 7.42 2.22
CA SER A 111 15.10 7.45 1.49
C SER A 111 15.04 8.09 0.11
N LEU A 112 14.44 9.28 0.01
CA LEU A 112 14.47 10.11 -1.20
C LEU A 112 15.91 10.42 -1.63
N GLY A 113 16.16 10.42 -2.94
CA GLY A 113 17.51 10.55 -3.49
C GLY A 113 18.28 9.24 -3.60
N LEU A 114 17.65 8.10 -3.27
CA LEU A 114 18.23 6.78 -3.57
C LEU A 114 18.34 6.57 -5.10
N THR A 115 17.33 7.04 -5.84
CA THR A 115 17.30 7.03 -7.30
C THR A 115 17.26 8.46 -7.83
N LEU A 116 18.16 8.76 -8.76
CA LEU A 116 18.21 10.03 -9.49
C LEU A 116 18.32 9.74 -10.99
N THR A 117 17.52 10.44 -11.80
CA THR A 117 17.60 10.35 -13.26
C THR A 117 17.16 11.65 -13.92
N ARG A 118 17.61 11.92 -15.14
CA ARG A 118 17.13 13.07 -15.91
C ARG A 118 15.70 12.86 -16.38
N ASN A 119 14.92 13.94 -16.40
CA ASN A 119 13.61 13.95 -17.02
C ASN A 119 13.68 14.74 -18.34
N PRO A 120 13.77 14.06 -19.51
CA PRO A 120 13.84 14.76 -20.78
C PRO A 120 12.54 15.51 -21.13
N GLY A 121 11.39 15.14 -20.53
CA GLY A 121 10.11 15.80 -20.77
C GLY A 121 10.04 17.20 -20.17
N THR A 122 10.53 17.37 -18.93
CA THR A 122 10.57 18.68 -18.24
C THR A 122 11.91 19.39 -18.38
N GLY A 123 12.94 18.69 -18.87
CA GLY A 123 14.34 19.15 -18.89
C GLY A 123 15.03 19.10 -17.53
N GLY A 124 14.31 18.71 -16.47
CA GLY A 124 14.82 18.64 -15.11
C GLY A 124 15.25 17.22 -14.72
N PHE A 125 14.84 16.77 -13.53
CA PHE A 125 15.19 15.46 -13.01
C PHE A 125 14.08 14.84 -12.18
N LEU A 126 14.09 13.51 -12.12
CA LEU A 126 13.28 12.72 -11.19
C LEU A 126 14.17 12.26 -10.03
N THR A 127 13.64 12.37 -8.82
CA THR A 127 14.21 11.74 -7.62
C THR A 127 13.18 10.80 -7.00
N CYS A 128 13.59 9.62 -6.54
CA CYS A 128 12.67 8.67 -5.92
C CYS A 128 13.16 8.19 -4.56
N GLY A 129 12.20 7.96 -3.66
CA GLY A 129 12.36 7.33 -2.35
C GLY A 129 11.55 6.03 -2.31
N PRO A 130 12.18 4.86 -2.55
CA PRO A 130 11.45 3.60 -2.73
C PRO A 130 10.81 3.06 -1.45
N LEU A 131 11.21 3.58 -0.29
CA LEU A 131 10.68 3.16 1.01
C LEU A 131 9.54 4.06 1.51
N TRP A 132 9.11 5.04 0.72
CA TRP A 132 7.86 5.73 1.00
C TRP A 132 6.70 4.72 1.00
N ALA A 133 5.84 4.82 1.99
CA ALA A 133 4.69 3.96 2.15
C ALA A 133 3.42 4.76 2.37
N HIS A 134 2.28 4.13 2.12
CA HIS A 134 0.98 4.62 2.56
C HIS A 134 0.31 3.58 3.46
N GLN A 135 -0.57 4.06 4.34
CA GLN A 135 -1.30 3.23 5.28
C GLN A 135 -2.74 2.99 4.77
N CYS A 136 -3.16 1.72 4.72
CA CYS A 136 -4.56 1.35 4.55
C CYS A 136 -5.04 0.60 5.80
N GLY A 137 -5.95 1.20 6.58
CA GLY A 137 -6.36 0.63 7.87
C GLY A 137 -5.16 0.47 8.81
N ASN A 138 -4.83 -0.76 9.19
CA ASN A 138 -3.66 -1.09 10.04
C ASN A 138 -2.45 -1.65 9.26
N GLN A 139 -2.53 -1.67 7.92
CA GLN A 139 -1.47 -2.21 7.06
C GLN A 139 -0.68 -1.09 6.38
N TYR A 140 0.60 -1.34 6.16
CA TYR A 140 1.52 -0.40 5.50
C TYR A 140 1.98 -0.97 4.16
N TYR A 141 1.84 -0.19 3.09
CA TYR A 141 2.22 -0.58 1.73
C TYR A 141 3.34 0.32 1.21
N ALA A 142 4.56 -0.22 1.19
CA ALA A 142 5.73 0.45 0.61
C ALA A 142 5.68 0.32 -0.92
N THR A 143 5.35 1.43 -1.57
CA THR A 143 5.18 1.52 -3.04
C THR A 143 6.19 2.48 -3.66
N GLY A 144 6.90 3.25 -2.81
CA GLY A 144 7.81 4.28 -3.24
C GLY A 144 7.09 5.53 -3.73
N ILE A 145 7.83 6.64 -3.74
CA ILE A 145 7.39 7.92 -4.31
C ILE A 145 8.49 8.45 -5.23
N CYS A 146 8.09 9.02 -6.35
CA CYS A 146 8.97 9.76 -7.24
C CYS A 146 8.48 11.20 -7.34
N SER A 147 9.41 12.14 -7.39
CA SER A 147 9.15 13.57 -7.52
C SER A 147 9.85 14.13 -8.74
N ASP A 148 9.10 14.88 -9.54
CA ASP A 148 9.59 15.63 -10.67
C ASP A 148 10.00 17.03 -10.25
N VAL A 149 11.18 17.45 -10.68
CA VAL A 149 11.81 18.71 -10.32
C VAL A 149 12.28 19.40 -11.59
N SER A 150 11.97 20.68 -11.72
CA SER A 150 12.28 21.49 -12.89
C SER A 150 13.80 21.71 -13.06
N PRO A 151 14.26 22.18 -14.24
CA PRO A 151 15.65 22.57 -14.45
C PRO A 151 16.15 23.66 -13.49
N ASP A 152 15.24 24.48 -12.95
CA ASP A 152 15.53 25.56 -11.98
C ASP A 152 15.39 25.08 -10.51
N PHE A 153 15.38 23.76 -10.30
CA PHE A 153 15.25 23.12 -8.99
C PHE A 153 13.93 23.39 -8.26
N GLN A 154 12.87 23.72 -9.00
CA GLN A 154 11.52 23.88 -8.43
C GLN A 154 10.79 22.54 -8.44
N PHE A 155 10.18 22.19 -7.31
CA PHE A 155 9.31 21.02 -7.22
C PHE A 155 8.10 21.17 -8.15
N LEU A 156 7.80 20.14 -8.95
CA LEU A 156 6.67 20.14 -9.87
C LEU A 156 5.53 19.27 -9.35
N THR A 157 5.77 17.97 -9.21
CA THR A 157 4.75 17.00 -8.79
C THR A 157 5.38 15.74 -8.23
N SER A 158 4.59 14.97 -7.48
CA SER A 158 4.95 13.62 -7.05
C SER A 158 3.96 12.61 -7.58
N PHE A 159 4.46 11.42 -7.87
CA PHE A 159 3.65 10.28 -8.27
C PHE A 159 4.20 9.00 -7.65
N SER A 160 3.33 8.03 -7.47
CA SER A 160 3.66 6.68 -7.05
C SER A 160 2.96 5.70 -7.99
N PRO A 161 3.69 5.01 -8.89
CA PRO A 161 3.06 4.18 -9.92
C PRO A 161 2.22 3.01 -9.38
N ALA A 162 2.55 2.53 -8.18
CA ALA A 162 1.92 1.39 -7.54
C ALA A 162 0.99 1.78 -6.39
N VAL A 163 0.69 3.08 -6.21
CA VAL A 163 -0.24 3.50 -5.16
C VAL A 163 -1.64 3.03 -5.52
N GLN A 164 -2.21 2.17 -4.70
CA GLN A 164 -3.59 1.77 -4.82
C GLN A 164 -4.41 2.67 -3.90
N ALA A 165 -5.49 3.26 -4.43
CA ALA A 165 -6.47 3.88 -3.56
C ALA A 165 -6.99 2.81 -2.62
N CYS A 166 -6.73 2.93 -1.32
CA CYS A 166 -7.35 2.07 -0.33
C CYS A 166 -8.87 2.35 -0.41
N PRO A 167 -9.73 1.40 -0.78
CA PRO A 167 -11.16 1.57 -0.56
C PRO A 167 -11.35 1.54 0.96
N SER A 168 -11.30 2.72 1.58
CA SER A 168 -11.34 2.89 3.04
C SER A 168 -12.73 2.68 3.63
N LEU A 169 -13.74 2.56 2.76
CA LEU A 169 -15.13 2.37 3.11
C LEU A 169 -15.47 0.88 2.96
N VAL A 170 -15.86 0.27 4.07
CA VAL A 170 -16.33 -1.11 4.11
C VAL A 170 -17.73 -1.09 4.69
N ASP A 171 -18.69 -1.67 3.98
CA ASP A 171 -20.07 -1.81 4.41
C ASP A 171 -20.27 -3.28 4.81
N VAL A 172 -20.40 -3.53 6.12
CA VAL A 172 -20.59 -4.86 6.68
C VAL A 172 -22.06 -5.06 7.02
N VAL A 173 -22.69 -6.08 6.46
CA VAL A 173 -24.06 -6.46 6.82
C VAL A 173 -24.02 -7.80 7.52
N VAL A 174 -24.38 -7.81 8.80
CA VAL A 174 -24.49 -9.03 9.59
C VAL A 174 -25.91 -9.56 9.49
N VAL A 175 -26.06 -10.79 9.01
CA VAL A 175 -27.33 -11.51 8.90
C VAL A 175 -27.31 -12.63 9.94
N CYS A 176 -28.00 -12.40 11.07
CA CYS A 176 -27.91 -13.25 12.25
C CYS A 176 -29.18 -14.06 12.48
N ASP A 177 -29.02 -15.37 12.54
CA ASP A 177 -30.06 -16.31 12.88
C ASP A 177 -30.53 -16.06 14.33
N GLU A 178 -31.84 -16.02 14.50
CA GLU A 178 -32.52 -15.89 15.78
C GLU A 178 -33.62 -16.94 15.96
N SER A 179 -33.65 -17.98 15.13
CA SER A 179 -34.59 -19.09 15.25
C SER A 179 -34.49 -19.80 16.60
N ASN A 180 -35.51 -20.59 16.94
CA ASN A 180 -35.61 -21.22 18.26
C ASN A 180 -34.49 -22.24 18.56
N SER A 181 -33.72 -22.69 17.56
CA SER A 181 -32.52 -23.52 17.77
C SER A 181 -31.38 -22.75 18.44
N ILE A 182 -31.30 -21.44 18.17
CA ILE A 182 -30.30 -20.54 18.75
C ILE A 182 -30.56 -20.41 20.25
N TYR A 183 -29.77 -21.11 21.04
CA TYR A 183 -29.85 -21.04 22.50
C TYR A 183 -28.50 -21.37 23.16
N PRO A 184 -28.05 -20.60 24.17
CA PRO A 184 -28.65 -19.35 24.66
C PRO A 184 -28.30 -18.15 23.77
N TRP A 185 -29.25 -17.21 23.58
CA TRP A 185 -29.03 -15.97 22.81
C TRP A 185 -27.84 -15.14 23.30
N GLU A 186 -27.58 -15.15 24.61
CA GLU A 186 -26.45 -14.45 25.22
C GLU A 186 -25.10 -14.81 24.58
N ALA A 187 -24.91 -16.05 24.10
CA ALA A 187 -23.68 -16.44 23.42
C ALA A 187 -23.52 -15.73 22.06
N VAL A 188 -24.59 -15.67 21.27
CA VAL A 188 -24.62 -14.98 19.97
C VAL A 188 -24.45 -13.47 20.16
N LYS A 189 -25.17 -12.88 21.12
CA LYS A 189 -25.01 -11.47 21.45
C LYS A 189 -23.58 -11.11 21.87
N ASN A 190 -22.95 -11.91 22.73
CA ASN A 190 -21.55 -11.71 23.12
C ASN A 190 -20.59 -11.83 21.93
N PHE A 191 -20.87 -12.74 20.99
CA PHE A 191 -20.13 -12.83 19.73
C PHE A 191 -20.30 -11.56 18.90
N LEU A 192 -21.54 -11.09 18.69
CA LEU A 192 -21.82 -9.87 17.92
C LEU A 192 -21.12 -8.65 18.53
N VAL A 193 -21.19 -8.48 19.86
CA VAL A 193 -20.49 -7.39 20.57
C VAL A 193 -18.98 -7.45 20.35
N LYS A 194 -18.37 -8.63 20.48
CA LYS A 194 -16.92 -8.80 20.22
C LYS A 194 -16.56 -8.54 18.77
N PHE A 195 -17.41 -8.98 17.84
CA PHE A 195 -17.24 -8.77 16.40
C PHE A 195 -17.23 -7.27 16.08
N VAL A 196 -18.27 -6.51 16.47
CA VAL A 196 -18.33 -5.07 16.19
C VAL A 196 -17.23 -4.29 16.91
N THR A 197 -16.86 -4.69 18.14
CA THR A 197 -15.76 -4.05 18.89
C THR A 197 -14.43 -4.13 18.14
N GLY A 198 -14.18 -5.25 17.44
CA GLY A 198 -12.96 -5.50 16.68
C GLY A 198 -12.84 -4.71 15.37
N LEU A 199 -13.92 -4.08 14.90
CA LEU A 199 -13.93 -3.31 13.65
C LEU A 199 -13.53 -1.84 13.88
N ASP A 200 -12.96 -1.18 12.88
CA ASP A 200 -12.74 0.28 12.92
C ASP A 200 -13.97 1.00 12.36
N ILE A 201 -14.91 1.34 13.26
CA ILE A 201 -16.23 1.88 12.93
C ILE A 201 -16.20 3.41 12.78
N GLY A 202 -16.90 3.92 11.77
CA GLY A 202 -17.21 5.34 11.62
C GLY A 202 -17.69 5.70 10.20
N PRO A 203 -18.25 6.90 9.98
CA PRO A 203 -18.85 7.29 8.70
C PRO A 203 -17.90 7.25 7.51
N LYS A 204 -16.60 7.45 7.76
CA LYS A 204 -15.51 7.40 6.76
C LYS A 204 -14.67 6.12 6.83
N LYS A 205 -15.15 5.11 7.55
CA LYS A 205 -14.45 3.84 7.85
C LYS A 205 -15.41 2.66 7.62
N THR A 206 -15.45 1.69 8.52
CA THR A 206 -16.43 0.60 8.49
C THR A 206 -17.80 1.08 8.98
N GLN A 207 -18.85 0.77 8.23
CA GLN A 207 -20.23 0.89 8.68
C GLN A 207 -20.85 -0.51 8.78
N VAL A 208 -21.74 -0.72 9.75
CA VAL A 208 -22.30 -2.04 10.05
C VAL A 208 -23.81 -1.95 10.11
N ALA A 209 -24.50 -2.84 9.40
CA ALA A 209 -25.92 -3.11 9.57
C ALA A 209 -26.10 -4.47 10.24
N LEU A 210 -27.17 -4.62 11.02
CA LEU A 210 -27.56 -5.88 11.64
C LEU A 210 -28.99 -6.23 11.25
N ILE A 211 -29.14 -7.43 10.70
CA ILE A 211 -30.42 -8.05 10.38
C ILE A 211 -30.51 -9.31 11.23
N GLN A 212 -31.61 -9.49 11.96
CA GLN A 212 -31.93 -10.75 12.61
C GLN A 212 -32.99 -11.49 11.78
N TYR A 213 -32.92 -12.82 11.71
CA TYR A 213 -33.89 -13.60 10.94
C TYR A 213 -34.23 -14.95 11.58
N ALA A 214 -35.47 -15.38 11.35
CA ALA A 214 -35.90 -16.76 11.52
C ALA A 214 -36.83 -17.12 10.35
N ASN A 215 -38.14 -16.97 10.54
CA ASN A 215 -39.14 -17.08 9.46
C ASN A 215 -39.02 -15.91 8.47
N GLU A 216 -38.89 -14.69 9.00
CA GLU A 216 -38.78 -13.45 8.26
C GLU A 216 -37.56 -12.64 8.75
N PRO A 217 -36.83 -11.95 7.88
CA PRO A 217 -35.75 -11.06 8.29
C PRO A 217 -36.30 -9.75 8.84
N ARG A 218 -35.61 -9.19 9.83
CA ARG A 218 -35.88 -7.86 10.39
C ARG A 218 -34.60 -7.06 10.55
N ILE A 219 -34.69 -5.78 10.22
CA ILE A 219 -33.60 -4.84 10.42
C ILE A 219 -33.58 -4.46 11.89
N ILE A 220 -32.42 -4.58 12.51
CA ILE A 220 -32.16 -4.07 13.86
C ILE A 220 -31.59 -2.66 13.75
N PHE A 221 -30.62 -2.46 12.86
CA PHE A 221 -30.09 -1.16 12.48
C PHE A 221 -29.42 -1.20 11.09
N ASN A 222 -29.41 -0.05 10.42
CA ASN A 222 -28.84 0.18 9.09
C ASN A 222 -27.37 0.65 9.16
N LEU A 223 -26.69 0.71 8.02
CA LEU A 223 -25.28 1.14 7.92
C LEU A 223 -25.06 2.57 8.42
N ASN A 224 -26.06 3.44 8.27
CA ASN A 224 -26.03 4.86 8.61
C ASN A 224 -26.66 5.21 9.96
N ASP A 225 -27.06 4.24 10.79
CA ASP A 225 -27.72 4.51 12.06
C ASP A 225 -26.74 5.00 13.16
N PHE A 226 -25.44 4.68 13.03
CA PHE A 226 -24.43 5.03 14.04
C PHE A 226 -23.22 5.74 13.45
N GLU A 227 -22.77 6.80 14.14
CA GLU A 227 -21.54 7.52 13.82
C GLU A 227 -20.34 7.04 14.65
N THR A 228 -20.59 6.49 15.84
CA THR A 228 -19.53 6.07 16.78
C THR A 228 -19.56 4.56 17.02
N LYS A 229 -18.41 4.00 17.42
CA LYS A 229 -18.29 2.59 17.80
C LYS A 229 -19.08 2.33 19.07
N GLU A 230 -19.01 3.25 20.02
CA GLU A 230 -19.59 3.13 21.35
C GLU A 230 -21.11 2.96 21.28
N ASP A 231 -21.78 3.79 20.48
CA ASP A 231 -23.23 3.72 20.28
C ASP A 231 -23.64 2.40 19.61
N MET A 232 -22.89 1.95 18.61
CA MET A 232 -23.14 0.68 17.93
C MET A 232 -22.93 -0.53 18.86
N VAL A 233 -21.88 -0.52 19.67
CA VAL A 233 -21.61 -1.57 20.66
C VAL A 233 -22.74 -1.64 21.68
N GLN A 234 -23.21 -0.49 22.17
CA GLN A 234 -24.34 -0.42 23.09
C GLN A 234 -25.61 -0.98 22.44
N ALA A 235 -26.00 -0.51 21.25
CA ALA A 235 -27.17 -1.00 20.53
C ALA A 235 -27.10 -2.52 20.28
N THR A 236 -25.91 -3.02 19.91
CA THR A 236 -25.68 -4.47 19.71
C THR A 236 -25.89 -5.26 21.00
N SER A 237 -25.50 -4.70 22.16
CA SER A 237 -25.67 -5.32 23.49
C SER A 237 -27.12 -5.35 23.98
N GLU A 238 -28.01 -4.57 23.37
CA GLU A 238 -29.42 -4.48 23.74
C GLU A 238 -30.31 -5.38 22.85
N THR A 239 -29.73 -6.04 21.84
CA THR A 239 -30.43 -6.94 20.92
C THR A 239 -31.06 -8.14 21.62
N ARG A 240 -32.23 -8.55 21.13
CA ARG A 240 -33.02 -9.65 21.70
C ARG A 240 -33.44 -10.62 20.61
N GLN A 241 -33.39 -11.90 20.93
CA GLN A 241 -33.97 -12.95 20.11
C GLN A 241 -35.50 -12.82 20.09
N HIS A 242 -36.11 -12.79 18.90
CA HIS A 242 -37.56 -12.95 18.76
C HIS A 242 -37.97 -14.42 18.64
N GLY A 243 -37.08 -15.28 18.17
CA GLY A 243 -37.43 -16.67 17.91
C GLY A 243 -38.14 -16.85 16.58
N GLY A 244 -38.39 -18.11 16.26
CA GLY A 244 -39.07 -18.55 15.06
C GLY A 244 -38.86 -20.05 14.87
N ASP A 245 -39.85 -20.72 14.30
CA ASP A 245 -39.82 -22.16 14.06
C ASP A 245 -39.10 -22.53 12.76
N LEU A 246 -38.73 -21.55 11.93
CA LEU A 246 -37.97 -21.73 10.70
C LEU A 246 -36.65 -20.98 10.71
N THR A 247 -35.73 -21.45 9.88
CA THR A 247 -34.41 -20.85 9.64
C THR A 247 -34.28 -20.56 8.14
N ASN A 248 -34.88 -19.45 7.68
CA ASN A 248 -34.90 -19.05 6.26
C ASN A 248 -33.69 -18.18 5.90
N THR A 249 -32.52 -18.79 5.86
CA THR A 249 -31.22 -18.13 5.66
C THR A 249 -31.13 -17.48 4.29
N PHE A 250 -31.58 -18.14 3.23
CA PHE A 250 -31.45 -17.60 1.88
C PHE A 250 -32.40 -16.45 1.61
N ARG A 251 -33.60 -16.47 2.22
CA ARG A 251 -34.50 -15.32 2.26
C ARG A 251 -33.86 -14.13 2.99
N ALA A 252 -33.16 -14.36 4.09
CA ALA A 252 -32.48 -13.29 4.82
C ALA A 252 -31.30 -12.70 4.04
N ILE A 253 -30.52 -13.54 3.35
CA ILE A 253 -29.43 -13.11 2.46
C ILE A 253 -29.98 -12.28 1.29
N GLU A 254 -31.05 -12.75 0.65
CA GLU A 254 -31.73 -12.03 -0.44
C GLU A 254 -32.23 -10.66 0.02
N PHE A 255 -32.90 -10.60 1.17
CA PHE A 255 -33.36 -9.35 1.76
C PHE A 255 -32.20 -8.39 2.10
N ALA A 256 -31.11 -8.91 2.66
CA ALA A 256 -29.93 -8.12 2.98
C ALA A 256 -29.26 -7.54 1.72
N ARG A 257 -29.14 -8.35 0.65
CA ARG A 257 -28.63 -7.90 -0.66
C ARG A 257 -29.47 -6.75 -1.21
N ASP A 258 -30.78 -6.92 -1.24
CA ASP A 258 -31.70 -5.98 -1.90
C ASP A 258 -31.87 -4.67 -1.12
N TYR A 259 -31.79 -4.72 0.22
CA TYR A 259 -32.11 -3.57 1.07
C TYR A 259 -30.89 -2.96 1.80
N ALA A 260 -30.03 -3.78 2.40
CA ALA A 260 -29.06 -3.29 3.39
C ALA A 260 -27.91 -2.48 2.75
N TYR A 261 -27.55 -2.80 1.51
CA TYR A 261 -26.54 -2.06 0.73
C TYR A 261 -27.13 -0.92 -0.12
N SER A 262 -28.43 -0.63 0.00
CA SER A 262 -29.05 0.48 -0.69
C SER A 262 -28.59 1.82 -0.10
N GLN A 263 -28.56 2.88 -0.93
CA GLN A 263 -28.21 4.23 -0.45
C GLN A 263 -29.15 4.72 0.66
N THR A 264 -30.42 4.32 0.63
CA THR A 264 -31.41 4.65 1.67
C THR A 264 -31.09 4.02 3.02
N SER A 265 -30.42 2.87 3.02
CA SER A 265 -29.96 2.16 4.22
C SER A 265 -28.50 2.48 4.58
N GLY A 266 -27.92 3.51 3.94
CA GLY A 266 -26.55 3.95 4.20
C GLY A 266 -25.47 3.29 3.34
N GLY A 267 -25.83 2.48 2.34
CA GLY A 267 -24.87 1.86 1.43
C GLY A 267 -24.08 2.90 0.61
N ARG A 268 -22.75 2.79 0.63
CA ARG A 268 -21.86 3.80 0.06
C ARG A 268 -21.33 3.36 -1.32
N PRO A 269 -21.44 4.21 -2.37
CA PRO A 269 -20.84 3.93 -3.66
C PRO A 269 -19.33 3.70 -3.55
N GLY A 270 -18.84 2.58 -4.09
CA GLY A 270 -17.42 2.22 -4.06
C GLY A 270 -16.92 1.64 -2.72
N ALA A 271 -17.80 1.45 -1.73
CA ALA A 271 -17.45 0.69 -0.54
C ALA A 271 -17.41 -0.82 -0.83
N THR A 272 -16.48 -1.52 -0.18
CA THR A 272 -16.43 -2.98 -0.24
C THR A 272 -17.63 -3.55 0.53
N LYS A 273 -18.49 -4.30 -0.17
CA LYS A 273 -19.65 -4.96 0.44
C LYS A 273 -19.24 -6.28 1.07
N VAL A 274 -19.44 -6.42 2.37
CA VAL A 274 -19.15 -7.65 3.12
C VAL A 274 -20.41 -8.10 3.86
N MET A 275 -20.80 -9.36 3.67
CA MET A 275 -21.92 -9.96 4.39
C MET A 275 -21.40 -11.07 5.31
N VAL A 276 -21.83 -11.03 6.57
CA VAL A 276 -21.49 -12.04 7.57
C VAL A 276 -22.77 -12.75 7.99
N VAL A 277 -22.90 -14.01 7.61
CA VAL A 277 -24.06 -14.84 7.95
C VAL A 277 -23.72 -15.65 9.19
N VAL A 278 -24.54 -15.53 10.24
CA VAL A 278 -24.36 -16.24 11.52
C VAL A 278 -25.56 -17.16 11.71
N THR A 279 -25.34 -18.48 11.79
CA THR A 279 -26.41 -19.48 11.95
C THR A 279 -25.93 -20.70 12.74
N ASP A 280 -26.83 -21.50 13.31
CA ASP A 280 -26.47 -22.73 14.03
C ASP A 280 -26.90 -24.04 13.34
N GLY A 281 -27.55 -23.96 12.19
CA GLY A 281 -28.10 -25.14 11.52
C GLY A 281 -28.34 -24.97 10.03
N GLU A 282 -28.88 -26.02 9.42
CA GLU A 282 -29.26 -26.02 8.00
C GLU A 282 -30.48 -25.15 7.76
N SER A 283 -30.52 -24.52 6.59
CA SER A 283 -31.61 -23.64 6.24
C SER A 283 -32.83 -24.39 5.69
N HIS A 284 -34.03 -23.97 6.12
CA HIS A 284 -35.29 -24.52 5.63
C HIS A 284 -35.59 -24.12 4.17
N ASP A 285 -34.97 -23.05 3.66
CA ASP A 285 -35.09 -22.59 2.28
C ASP A 285 -33.84 -22.86 1.42
N GLY A 286 -33.10 -23.93 1.77
CA GLY A 286 -31.88 -24.36 1.07
C GLY A 286 -32.02 -24.59 -0.44
N SER A 287 -33.23 -24.80 -0.95
CA SER A 287 -33.49 -24.87 -2.40
C SER A 287 -33.14 -23.58 -3.15
N LYS A 288 -33.10 -22.43 -2.46
CA LYS A 288 -32.74 -21.12 -3.02
C LYS A 288 -31.24 -20.85 -3.09
N LEU A 289 -30.41 -21.69 -2.45
CA LEU A 289 -28.97 -21.47 -2.27
C LEU A 289 -28.28 -21.04 -3.57
N LYS A 290 -28.43 -21.83 -4.63
CA LYS A 290 -27.72 -21.59 -5.89
C LYS A 290 -28.07 -20.23 -6.49
N THR A 291 -29.34 -19.88 -6.52
CA THR A 291 -29.83 -18.62 -7.12
C THR A 291 -29.37 -17.42 -6.30
N VAL A 292 -29.57 -17.46 -4.98
CA VAL A 292 -29.26 -16.32 -4.10
C VAL A 292 -27.75 -16.06 -4.04
N ILE A 293 -26.94 -17.12 -3.94
CA ILE A 293 -25.48 -16.97 -3.92
C ILE A 293 -24.95 -16.46 -5.26
N GLN A 294 -25.53 -16.88 -6.39
CA GLN A 294 -25.15 -16.34 -7.70
C GLN A 294 -25.45 -14.85 -7.78
N GLN A 295 -26.63 -14.41 -7.35
CA GLN A 295 -26.98 -12.99 -7.33
C GLN A 295 -26.05 -12.17 -6.42
N CYS A 296 -25.64 -12.70 -5.28
CA CYS A 296 -24.64 -12.04 -4.44
C CYS A 296 -23.24 -11.98 -5.09
N ASN A 297 -22.88 -12.94 -5.95
CA ASN A 297 -21.64 -12.86 -6.74
C ASN A 297 -21.72 -11.76 -7.79
N ASP A 298 -22.85 -11.67 -8.48
CA ASP A 298 -23.09 -10.66 -9.51
C ASP A 298 -23.06 -9.24 -8.91
N ASP A 299 -23.47 -9.09 -7.64
CA ASP A 299 -23.41 -7.83 -6.88
C ASP A 299 -22.08 -7.56 -6.16
N GLU A 300 -21.08 -8.44 -6.36
CA GLU A 300 -19.73 -8.37 -5.79
C GLU A 300 -19.71 -8.32 -4.24
N ILE A 301 -20.63 -9.05 -3.60
CA ILE A 301 -20.71 -9.11 -2.13
C ILE A 301 -19.77 -10.19 -1.62
N LEU A 302 -18.75 -9.82 -0.85
CA LEU A 302 -17.90 -10.77 -0.13
C LEU A 302 -18.69 -11.40 1.02
N ARG A 303 -18.69 -12.73 1.15
CA ARG A 303 -19.55 -13.42 2.13
C ARG A 303 -18.71 -14.31 3.05
N PHE A 304 -19.04 -14.28 4.34
CA PHE A 304 -18.50 -15.15 5.36
C PHE A 304 -19.65 -15.83 6.11
N GLY A 305 -19.63 -17.16 6.21
CA GLY A 305 -20.56 -17.89 7.07
C GLY A 305 -19.89 -18.29 8.38
N ILE A 306 -20.60 -18.09 9.48
CA ILE A 306 -20.16 -18.39 10.84
C ILE A 306 -21.18 -19.34 11.45
N ALA A 307 -20.75 -20.58 11.65
CA ALA A 307 -21.54 -21.59 12.32
C ALA A 307 -21.40 -21.48 13.84
N VAL A 308 -22.49 -21.18 14.54
CA VAL A 308 -22.55 -21.20 15.99
C VAL A 308 -22.86 -22.62 16.44
N LEU A 309 -21.84 -23.36 16.88
CA LEU A 309 -21.89 -24.81 17.15
C LEU A 309 -22.79 -25.27 18.32
N GLY A 310 -23.70 -24.41 18.80
CA GLY A 310 -24.62 -24.75 19.89
C GLY A 310 -25.48 -25.98 19.57
N TYR A 311 -26.04 -26.05 18.36
CA TYR A 311 -26.84 -27.19 17.88
C TYR A 311 -25.96 -28.35 17.37
N LEU A 312 -24.86 -28.02 16.68
CA LEU A 312 -23.95 -29.00 16.05
C LEU A 312 -23.22 -29.89 17.07
N ASN A 313 -22.76 -29.32 18.19
CA ASN A 313 -22.17 -30.09 19.28
C ASN A 313 -23.20 -30.93 20.05
N ARG A 314 -24.47 -30.48 20.09
CA ARG A 314 -25.56 -31.22 20.75
C ARG A 314 -26.05 -32.42 19.93
N ASN A 315 -25.94 -32.36 18.61
CA ASN A 315 -26.49 -33.37 17.69
C ASN A 315 -25.44 -34.11 16.83
N ALA A 316 -24.14 -33.83 17.02
CA ALA A 316 -23.03 -34.49 16.31
C ALA A 316 -23.16 -34.48 14.77
N LEU A 317 -23.55 -33.34 14.20
CA LEU A 317 -23.77 -33.17 12.75
C LEU A 317 -22.52 -32.63 12.03
N ASP A 318 -22.33 -33.04 10.76
CA ASP A 318 -21.18 -32.66 9.92
C ASP A 318 -21.26 -31.19 9.48
N THR A 319 -20.20 -30.43 9.73
CA THR A 319 -20.14 -28.99 9.47
C THR A 319 -19.89 -28.64 8.00
N LYS A 320 -19.64 -29.63 7.13
CA LYS A 320 -19.34 -29.41 5.70
C LYS A 320 -20.51 -28.89 4.87
N ASN A 321 -21.75 -28.98 5.36
CA ASN A 321 -22.96 -28.60 4.61
C ASN A 321 -23.58 -27.26 5.06
N LEU A 322 -22.90 -26.50 5.92
CA LEU A 322 -23.49 -25.33 6.59
C LEU A 322 -23.55 -24.06 5.73
N ILE A 323 -22.84 -24.01 4.60
CA ILE A 323 -22.73 -22.83 3.74
C ILE A 323 -22.58 -23.25 2.28
#